data_AF-A0AAN0K5F0-F1
#
_entry.id   AF-A0AAN0K5F0-F1
#
_cell.length_a   1.000
_cell.length_b   1.000
_cell.length_c   1.000
_cell.angle_alpha   90.00
_cell.angle_beta   90.00
_cell.angle_gamma   90.00
#
_symmetry.space_group_name_H-M   'P 1'
#
loop_
_entity.id
_entity.type
_entity.pdbx_description
1 polymer ?
#
loop_
_entity_poly.entity_id
_entity_poly.type
_entity_poly.pdbx_seq_one_letter_code
_entity_poly.pdbx_strand_id
1 'polypeptide(L)'
;MLQCPKNLRLLQYANETSSSHSPIVTTEIIINFCCAICKKKIPENQIHCHIQLCLQEEYIKEPLSSSVHMIHTLCRNEEQKKLCIDTISRYLDNIINNPTEVKFRKIRVHNKNFQEKVLCVIGSDLFLKAIGFQLKVLPFEDGETSFFVLSEDVATKTEELTAFKQLLVSASPLKSELDRNSQLFIATSKLNQFDLPDSFYNMSIEEIKKEQKLKSAALEKESMLRTKAMRERDEIKSAMRYYKFVVIRIRFPEGVILQGIFWPFDKFSEVRQFVLHHLIDPTRLYSLTFLQKIVSDDAASLAQLGMAPAAVLNLSWTDKISCGDKYDLILKPDIVQTIKEL
;
A
#
# COMPACT_ATOMS: atom_id res chain seq x y z
N MET A 1 8.21 -13.97 -38.25
CA MET A 1 6.92 -13.29 -37.96
C MET A 1 6.57 -13.54 -36.51
N LEU A 2 6.66 -12.52 -35.66
CA LEU A 2 5.87 -12.32 -34.44
C LEU A 2 6.33 -11.00 -33.82
N GLN A 3 5.47 -9.98 -33.97
CA GLN A 3 5.62 -8.63 -33.45
C GLN A 3 5.40 -8.61 -31.95
N CYS A 4 6.33 -7.98 -31.23
CA CYS A 4 6.19 -7.61 -29.83
C CYS A 4 5.69 -6.15 -29.76
N PRO A 5 4.64 -5.82 -28.98
CA PRO A 5 4.08 -4.47 -28.98
C PRO A 5 4.96 -3.50 -28.18
N LYS A 6 5.17 -2.34 -28.80
CA LYS A 6 5.82 -1.14 -28.27
C LYS A 6 5.06 -0.61 -27.05
N ASN A 7 5.66 -0.67 -25.86
CA ASN A 7 5.30 0.20 -24.73
C ASN A 7 6.47 0.29 -23.73
N LEU A 8 7.60 0.81 -24.22
CA LEU A 8 8.74 1.24 -23.39
C LEU A 8 9.19 2.63 -23.87
N ARG A 9 8.34 3.64 -23.64
CA ARG A 9 8.72 5.07 -23.76
C ARG A 9 7.90 5.89 -22.77
N LEU A 10 8.20 5.76 -21.47
CA LEU A 10 7.74 6.71 -20.45
C LEU A 10 8.68 6.76 -19.21
N LEU A 11 9.90 6.23 -19.29
CA LEU A 11 10.87 6.20 -18.17
C LEU A 11 12.23 6.85 -18.49
N GLN A 12 12.30 7.79 -19.43
CA GLN A 12 13.58 8.40 -19.86
C GLN A 12 13.65 9.93 -19.77
N TYR A 13 12.80 10.59 -18.97
CA TYR A 13 12.92 12.03 -18.70
C TYR A 13 12.94 12.35 -17.20
N ALA A 14 13.85 11.72 -16.46
CA ALA A 14 14.07 12.06 -15.05
C ALA A 14 15.55 12.08 -14.63
N ASN A 15 16.51 11.96 -15.56
CA ASN A 15 17.93 12.07 -15.25
C ASN A 15 18.60 12.93 -16.31
N GLU A 16 18.72 14.23 -16.04
CA GLU A 16 19.82 15.11 -16.45
C GLU A 16 19.43 16.56 -16.11
N THR A 17 19.93 17.04 -14.98
CA THR A 17 20.50 18.39 -14.80
C THR A 17 20.91 18.54 -13.33
N SER A 18 22.16 18.17 -13.07
CA SER A 18 22.90 18.60 -11.89
C SER A 18 23.37 20.04 -12.10
N SER A 19 22.76 21.01 -11.42
CA SER A 19 23.48 22.19 -10.92
C SER A 19 22.61 23.06 -10.00
N SER A 20 23.21 23.38 -8.86
CA SER A 20 22.98 24.52 -7.97
C SER A 20 21.64 24.62 -7.21
N HIS A 21 21.70 24.11 -5.98
CA HIS A 21 21.15 24.67 -4.74
C HIS A 21 19.71 25.19 -4.78
N SER A 22 18.78 24.31 -4.43
CA SER A 22 17.52 24.67 -3.78
C SER A 22 17.47 23.93 -2.43
N PRO A 23 17.54 24.61 -1.27
CA PRO A 23 17.31 23.97 0.01
C PRO A 23 15.81 23.99 0.28
N ILE A 24 15.04 23.28 -0.55
CA ILE A 24 13.81 22.71 -0.01
C ILE A 24 14.34 21.54 0.79
N VAL A 25 14.23 21.60 2.12
CA VAL A 25 14.46 20.42 2.97
C VAL A 25 13.38 19.41 2.60
N THR A 26 13.56 18.72 1.48
CA THR A 26 12.86 17.49 1.14
C THR A 26 13.50 16.44 2.02
N THR A 27 13.09 16.41 3.29
CA THR A 27 13.25 15.19 4.08
C THR A 27 12.66 14.07 3.22
N GLU A 28 13.50 13.13 2.78
CA GLU A 28 13.06 12.00 1.99
C GLU A 28 11.92 11.32 2.73
N ILE A 29 10.72 11.36 2.14
CA ILE A 29 9.54 10.77 2.76
C ILE A 29 9.62 9.27 2.53
N ILE A 30 10.19 8.57 3.50
CA ILE A 30 10.26 7.10 3.49
C ILE A 30 8.87 6.56 3.84
N ILE A 31 8.30 5.77 2.94
CA ILE A 31 6.98 5.15 3.12
C ILE A 31 7.19 3.74 3.66
N ASN A 32 6.65 3.52 4.86
CA ASN A 32 6.76 2.25 5.56
C ASN A 32 5.38 1.61 5.70
N PHE A 33 5.39 0.28 5.76
CA PHE A 33 4.23 -0.54 6.04
C PHE A 33 4.51 -1.40 7.27
N CYS A 34 3.48 -1.61 8.08
CA CYS A 34 3.52 -2.55 9.18
C CYS A 34 3.20 -3.95 8.64
N CYS A 35 4.14 -4.88 8.79
CA CYS A 35 3.93 -6.26 8.39
C CYS A 35 2.77 -6.86 9.20
N ALA A 36 1.80 -7.48 8.52
CA ALA A 36 0.64 -8.08 9.18
C ALA A 36 1.02 -9.21 10.17
N ILE A 37 2.14 -9.89 9.88
CA ILE A 37 2.63 -11.08 10.60
C ILE A 37 3.50 -10.69 11.79
N CYS A 38 4.65 -10.06 11.54
CA CYS A 38 5.64 -9.77 12.58
C CYS A 38 5.50 -8.36 13.20
N LYS A 39 4.57 -7.53 12.70
CA LYS A 39 4.32 -6.14 13.13
C LYS A 39 5.50 -5.18 13.00
N LYS A 40 6.59 -5.57 12.32
CA LYS A 40 7.73 -4.69 12.05
C LYS A 40 7.41 -3.68 10.95
N LYS A 41 8.02 -2.51 11.05
CA LYS A 41 7.97 -1.44 10.03
C LYS A 41 8.97 -1.75 8.92
N ILE A 42 8.48 -1.85 7.68
CA ILE A 42 9.28 -2.22 6.52
C ILE A 42 9.02 -1.23 5.39
N PRO A 43 10.03 -0.79 4.63
CA PRO A 43 9.85 0.06 3.46
C PRO A 43 8.94 -0.56 2.39
N GLU A 44 8.18 0.28 1.68
CA GLU A 44 7.23 -0.13 0.64
C GLU A 44 7.84 -1.03 -0.44
N ASN A 45 9.09 -0.79 -0.85
CA ASN A 45 9.76 -1.59 -1.87
C ASN A 45 10.16 -3.00 -1.39
N GLN A 46 10.25 -3.21 -0.08
CA GLN A 46 10.71 -4.47 0.52
C GLN A 46 9.59 -5.28 1.17
N ILE A 47 8.43 -4.66 1.45
CA ILE A 47 7.33 -5.31 2.19
C ILE A 47 6.89 -6.64 1.58
N HIS A 48 6.82 -6.74 0.24
CA HIS A 48 6.41 -7.96 -0.44
C HIS A 48 7.39 -9.12 -0.21
N CYS A 49 8.71 -8.84 -0.31
CA CYS A 49 9.74 -9.84 -0.04
C CYS A 49 9.74 -10.23 1.44
N HIS A 50 9.57 -9.25 2.33
CA HIS A 50 9.51 -9.49 3.77
C HIS A 50 8.32 -10.38 4.18
N ILE A 51 7.12 -10.13 3.66
CA ILE A 51 5.94 -10.97 3.95
C ILE A 51 6.18 -12.41 3.48
N GLN A 52 6.77 -12.58 2.29
CA GLN A 52 7.12 -13.91 1.78
C GLN A 52 8.06 -14.65 2.74
N LEU A 53 9.10 -13.99 3.25
CA LEU A 53 10.01 -14.57 4.23
C LEU A 53 9.30 -14.92 5.55
N CYS A 54 8.48 -14.01 6.08
CA CYS A 54 7.72 -14.27 7.30
C CYS A 54 6.79 -15.47 7.15
N LEU A 55 6.08 -15.60 6.03
CA LEU A 55 5.22 -16.76 5.76
C LEU A 55 6.04 -18.06 5.62
N GLN A 56 7.26 -17.98 5.07
CA GLN A 56 8.14 -19.16 4.98
C GLN A 56 8.64 -19.61 6.36
N GLU A 57 8.93 -18.67 7.26
CA GLU A 57 9.27 -18.98 8.66
C GLU A 57 8.05 -19.56 9.41
N GLU A 58 6.86 -19.01 9.20
CA GLU A 58 5.62 -19.52 9.79
C GLU A 58 5.23 -20.90 9.26
N TYR A 59 5.57 -21.23 8.02
CA TYR A 59 5.29 -22.54 7.43
C TYR A 59 5.89 -23.68 8.23
N ILE A 60 7.01 -23.46 8.94
CA ILE A 60 7.62 -24.49 9.81
C ILE A 60 6.71 -24.82 11.00
N LYS A 61 5.92 -23.84 11.47
CA LYS A 61 5.01 -23.99 12.61
C LYS A 61 3.63 -24.47 12.16
N GLU A 62 3.06 -23.79 11.16
CA GLU A 62 1.73 -24.07 10.61
C GLU A 62 1.79 -24.15 9.08
N PRO A 63 2.12 -25.33 8.51
CA PRO A 63 2.29 -25.50 7.07
C PRO A 63 1.03 -25.17 6.26
N LEU A 64 -0.14 -25.61 6.76
CA LEU A 64 -1.40 -25.45 6.06
C LEU A 64 -1.84 -23.98 6.01
N SER A 65 -1.94 -23.31 7.16
CA SER A 65 -2.36 -21.90 7.25
C SER A 65 -1.41 -20.99 6.45
N SER A 66 -0.10 -21.17 6.61
CA SER A 66 0.91 -20.34 5.95
C SER A 66 0.87 -20.48 4.42
N SER A 67 0.72 -21.70 3.91
CA SER A 67 0.65 -21.94 2.46
C SER A 67 -0.61 -21.35 1.82
N VAL A 68 -1.76 -21.41 2.51
CA VAL A 68 -2.98 -20.72 2.09
C VAL A 68 -2.77 -19.21 2.07
N HIS A 69 -2.18 -18.63 3.12
CA HIS A 69 -1.88 -17.19 3.14
C HIS A 69 -0.88 -16.78 2.06
N MET A 70 0.08 -17.63 1.67
CA MET A 70 0.98 -17.36 0.54
C MET A 70 0.21 -17.25 -0.78
N ILE A 71 -0.68 -18.20 -1.06
CA ILE A 71 -1.50 -18.23 -2.29
C ILE A 71 -2.36 -16.95 -2.37
N HIS A 72 -2.98 -16.56 -1.25
CA HIS A 72 -3.86 -15.39 -1.21
C HIS A 72 -3.14 -14.05 -1.21
N THR A 73 -2.00 -13.95 -0.55
CA THR A 73 -1.33 -12.67 -0.28
C THR A 73 -0.27 -12.32 -1.33
N LEU A 74 0.49 -13.30 -1.81
CA LEU A 74 1.63 -13.06 -2.71
C LEU A 74 1.23 -13.08 -4.19
N CYS A 75 0.06 -13.64 -4.53
CA CYS A 75 -0.43 -13.65 -5.90
C CYS A 75 -1.04 -12.28 -6.26
N ARG A 76 -0.36 -11.54 -7.15
CA ARG A 76 -0.82 -10.20 -7.59
C ARG A 76 -2.00 -10.26 -8.55
N ASN A 77 -2.15 -11.34 -9.31
CA ASN A 77 -3.19 -11.48 -10.30
C ASN A 77 -4.37 -12.28 -9.74
N GLU A 78 -5.48 -11.59 -9.49
CA GLU A 78 -6.71 -12.17 -8.95
C GLU A 78 -7.29 -13.29 -9.83
N GLU A 79 -7.19 -13.18 -11.15
CA GLU A 79 -7.68 -14.22 -12.07
C GLU A 79 -6.84 -15.50 -11.96
N GLN A 80 -5.51 -15.35 -11.92
CA GLN A 80 -4.60 -16.49 -11.73
C GLN A 80 -4.80 -17.14 -10.36
N LYS A 81 -4.93 -16.33 -9.31
CA LYS A 81 -5.25 -16.82 -7.96
C LYS A 81 -6.53 -17.66 -7.97
N LYS A 82 -7.60 -17.14 -8.56
CA LYS A 82 -8.88 -17.86 -8.66
C LYS A 82 -8.74 -19.16 -9.46
N LEU A 83 -8.08 -19.13 -10.61
CA LEU A 83 -7.82 -20.33 -11.42
C LEU A 83 -7.02 -21.39 -10.66
N CYS A 84 -6.04 -20.99 -9.85
CA CYS A 84 -5.27 -21.87 -8.99
C CYS A 84 -6.17 -22.53 -7.93
N ILE A 85 -6.92 -21.73 -7.17
CA ILE A 85 -7.83 -22.21 -6.12
C ILE A 85 -8.88 -23.16 -6.70
N ASP A 86 -9.49 -22.80 -7.84
CA ASP A 86 -10.50 -23.64 -8.50
C ASP A 86 -9.91 -24.97 -8.98
N THR A 87 -8.67 -24.95 -9.49
CA THR A 87 -8.01 -26.17 -10.00
C THR A 87 -7.60 -27.10 -8.86
N ILE A 88 -7.03 -26.57 -7.77
CA ILE A 88 -6.73 -27.35 -6.57
C ILE A 88 -8.01 -27.91 -5.96
N SER A 89 -9.07 -27.10 -5.88
CA SER A 89 -10.39 -27.52 -5.37
C SER A 89 -10.96 -28.69 -6.17
N ARG A 90 -10.86 -28.65 -7.50
CA ARG A 90 -11.26 -29.78 -8.36
C ARG A 90 -10.45 -31.05 -8.11
N TYR A 91 -9.14 -30.93 -7.86
CA TYR A 91 -8.33 -32.10 -7.50
C TYR A 91 -8.78 -32.70 -6.17
N LEU A 92 -9.03 -31.86 -5.17
CA LEU A 92 -9.56 -32.30 -3.88
C LEU A 92 -10.94 -32.94 -4.03
N ASP A 93 -11.85 -32.35 -4.80
CA ASP A 93 -13.19 -32.90 -5.05
C ASP A 93 -13.14 -34.28 -5.70
N ASN A 94 -12.24 -34.50 -6.66
CA ASN A 94 -12.08 -35.80 -7.30
C ASN A 94 -11.63 -36.87 -6.30
N ILE A 95 -10.75 -36.51 -5.36
CA ILE A 95 -10.25 -37.41 -4.31
C ILE A 95 -11.33 -37.66 -3.25
N ILE A 96 -12.02 -36.61 -2.79
CA ILE A 96 -13.08 -36.70 -1.78
C ILE A 96 -14.24 -37.57 -2.27
N ASN A 97 -14.62 -37.42 -3.56
CA ASN A 97 -15.70 -38.21 -4.15
C ASN A 97 -15.28 -39.65 -4.47
N ASN A 98 -13.99 -39.93 -4.71
CA ASN A 98 -13.48 -41.23 -5.11
C ASN A 98 -12.14 -41.56 -4.42
N PRO A 99 -12.12 -41.77 -3.08
CA PRO A 99 -10.89 -41.85 -2.29
C PRO A 99 -10.01 -43.07 -2.59
N THR A 100 -10.63 -44.17 -3.02
CA THR A 100 -9.91 -45.42 -3.37
C THR A 100 -9.25 -45.34 -4.75
N GLU A 101 -9.67 -44.42 -5.62
CA GLU A 101 -9.23 -44.39 -7.00
C GLU A 101 -7.81 -43.80 -7.17
N VAL A 102 -6.85 -44.65 -7.53
CA VAL A 102 -5.42 -44.30 -7.62
C VAL A 102 -5.15 -43.17 -8.63
N LYS A 103 -5.94 -43.06 -9.71
CA LYS A 103 -5.71 -42.06 -10.76
C LYS A 103 -5.86 -40.63 -10.24
N PHE A 104 -6.79 -40.40 -9.30
CA PHE A 104 -7.05 -39.07 -8.73
C PHE A 104 -6.06 -38.69 -7.64
N ARG A 105 -5.37 -39.67 -7.06
CA ARG A 105 -4.33 -39.48 -6.04
C ARG A 105 -2.97 -39.07 -6.62
N LYS A 106 -2.84 -38.94 -7.95
CA LYS A 106 -1.59 -38.60 -8.64
C LYS A 106 -1.77 -37.38 -9.54
N ILE A 107 -0.89 -36.39 -9.39
CA ILE A 107 -0.86 -35.18 -10.22
C ILE A 107 0.52 -35.07 -10.87
N ARG A 108 0.56 -35.04 -12.21
CA ARG A 108 1.82 -34.95 -12.96
C ARG A 108 2.36 -33.52 -12.94
N VAL A 109 3.61 -33.34 -12.49
CA VAL A 109 4.23 -32.01 -12.37
C VAL A 109 4.42 -31.33 -13.73
N HIS A 110 4.79 -32.08 -14.76
CA HIS A 110 5.00 -31.58 -16.13
C HIS A 110 3.70 -31.42 -16.94
N ASN A 111 2.52 -31.50 -16.32
CA ASN A 111 1.27 -31.21 -17.01
C ASN A 111 1.14 -29.70 -17.22
N LYS A 112 0.95 -29.25 -18.48
CA LYS A 112 0.81 -27.82 -18.81
C LYS A 112 -0.27 -27.12 -18.00
N ASN A 113 -1.45 -27.74 -17.83
CA ASN A 113 -2.52 -27.16 -17.02
C ASN A 113 -2.11 -27.00 -15.55
N PHE A 114 -1.35 -27.95 -15.01
CA PHE A 114 -0.86 -27.86 -13.63
C PHE A 114 0.21 -26.78 -13.49
N GLN A 115 1.16 -26.70 -14.43
CA GLN A 115 2.23 -25.71 -14.40
C GLN A 115 1.70 -24.27 -14.55
N GLU A 116 0.83 -24.04 -15.53
CA GLU A 116 0.33 -22.71 -15.86
C GLU A 116 -0.72 -22.19 -14.88
N LYS A 117 -1.47 -23.07 -14.19
CA LYS A 117 -2.56 -22.67 -13.29
C LYS A 117 -2.23 -22.82 -11.83
N VAL A 118 -1.39 -23.78 -11.45
CA VAL A 118 -1.10 -24.09 -10.04
C VAL A 118 0.34 -23.74 -9.71
N LEU A 119 1.32 -24.34 -10.40
CA LEU A 119 2.74 -24.21 -10.04
C LEU A 119 3.29 -22.78 -10.22
N CYS A 120 2.67 -21.96 -11.07
CA CYS A 120 3.02 -20.56 -11.24
C CYS A 120 2.65 -19.66 -10.03
N VAL A 121 1.79 -20.14 -9.12
CA VAL A 121 1.35 -19.40 -7.94
C VAL A 121 2.18 -19.81 -6.73
N ILE A 122 2.80 -18.82 -6.08
CA ILE A 122 3.66 -19.03 -4.89
C ILE A 122 2.82 -19.62 -3.75
N GLY A 123 3.30 -20.72 -3.16
CA GLY A 123 2.67 -21.40 -2.03
C GLY A 123 1.73 -22.55 -2.42
N SER A 124 1.41 -22.73 -3.71
CA SER A 124 0.52 -23.81 -4.16
C SER A 124 1.14 -25.20 -3.99
N ASP A 125 2.43 -25.37 -4.29
CA ASP A 125 3.16 -26.63 -4.09
C ASP A 125 3.36 -26.92 -2.59
N LEU A 126 3.60 -25.88 -1.78
CA LEU A 126 3.69 -25.98 -0.33
C LEU A 126 2.36 -26.38 0.30
N PHE A 127 1.25 -25.89 -0.23
CA PHE A 127 -0.10 -26.30 0.17
C PHE A 127 -0.33 -27.77 -0.14
N LEU A 128 -0.01 -28.22 -1.36
CA LEU A 128 -0.13 -29.63 -1.74
C LEU A 128 0.71 -30.54 -0.81
N LYS A 129 1.93 -30.12 -0.46
CA LYS A 129 2.76 -30.84 0.52
C LYS A 129 2.13 -30.84 1.92
N ALA A 130 1.58 -29.72 2.36
CA ALA A 130 0.96 -29.58 3.68
C ALA A 130 -0.29 -30.47 3.86
N ILE A 131 -1.09 -30.66 2.81
CA ILE A 131 -2.25 -31.56 2.85
C ILE A 131 -1.87 -33.05 2.71
N GLY A 132 -0.58 -33.37 2.50
CA GLY A 132 -0.07 -34.74 2.47
C GLY A 132 0.40 -35.26 1.12
N PHE A 133 0.41 -34.46 0.04
CA PHE A 133 1.02 -34.92 -1.22
C PHE A 133 2.54 -34.98 -1.07
N GLN A 134 3.13 -36.06 -1.60
CA GLN A 134 4.57 -36.24 -1.65
C GLN A 134 5.04 -36.19 -3.09
N LEU A 135 6.15 -35.49 -3.33
CA LEU A 135 6.80 -35.48 -4.64
C LEU A 135 7.57 -36.80 -4.83
N LYS A 136 7.17 -37.60 -5.81
CA LYS A 136 7.82 -38.86 -6.17
C LYS A 136 8.10 -38.92 -7.66
N VAL A 137 9.23 -39.50 -8.03
CA VAL A 137 9.54 -39.84 -9.41
C VAL A 137 8.93 -41.21 -9.70
N LEU A 138 8.11 -41.30 -10.74
CA LEU A 138 7.45 -42.53 -11.14
C LEU A 138 7.71 -42.81 -12.63
N PRO A 139 7.70 -44.09 -13.05
CA PRO A 139 7.73 -44.44 -14.46
C PRO A 139 6.51 -43.87 -15.17
N PHE A 140 6.73 -43.24 -16.32
CA PHE A 140 5.68 -42.72 -17.18
C PHE A 140 6.12 -42.82 -18.64
N GLU A 141 5.35 -43.54 -19.44
CA GLU A 141 5.70 -43.89 -20.82
C GLU A 141 7.09 -44.55 -20.87
N ASP A 142 8.05 -43.99 -21.61
CA ASP A 142 9.41 -44.52 -21.83
C ASP A 142 10.47 -43.88 -20.92
N GLY A 143 10.07 -43.25 -19.82
CA GLY A 143 10.99 -42.58 -18.91
C GLY A 143 10.43 -42.40 -17.50
N GLU A 144 11.06 -41.49 -16.76
CA GLU A 144 10.69 -41.14 -15.40
C GLU A 144 10.19 -39.70 -15.31
N THR A 145 9.12 -39.44 -14.57
CA THR A 145 8.65 -38.08 -14.34
C THR A 145 8.16 -37.87 -12.91
N SER A 146 8.19 -36.61 -12.46
CA SER A 146 7.76 -36.24 -11.12
C SER A 146 6.24 -36.12 -11.01
N PHE A 147 5.69 -36.71 -9.96
CA PHE A 147 4.29 -36.64 -9.57
C PHE A 147 4.15 -36.19 -8.13
N PHE A 148 3.12 -35.39 -7.85
CA PHE A 148 2.57 -35.28 -6.51
C PHE A 148 1.65 -36.48 -6.29
N VAL A 149 1.95 -37.27 -5.25
CA VAL A 149 1.20 -38.49 -4.91
C VAL A 149 0.66 -38.39 -3.50
N LEU A 150 -0.64 -38.61 -3.33
CA LEU A 150 -1.29 -38.71 -2.03
C LEU A 150 -1.39 -40.19 -1.62
N SER A 151 -1.03 -40.52 -0.37
CA SER A 151 -1.19 -41.88 0.15
C SER A 151 -2.67 -42.22 0.35
N GLU A 152 -2.97 -43.52 0.40
CA GLU A 152 -4.35 -43.99 0.67
C GLU A 152 -4.86 -43.54 2.02
N ASP A 153 -4.01 -43.65 3.05
CA ASP A 153 -4.37 -43.32 4.44
C ASP A 153 -4.77 -41.86 4.62
N VAL A 154 -4.26 -40.95 3.77
CA VAL A 154 -4.64 -39.54 3.79
C VAL A 154 -5.85 -39.30 2.87
N ALA A 155 -5.91 -39.99 1.73
CA ALA A 155 -7.03 -39.86 0.79
C ALA A 155 -8.38 -40.32 1.38
N THR A 156 -8.36 -41.31 2.27
CA THR A 156 -9.57 -41.80 2.96
C THR A 156 -10.10 -40.83 4.01
N LYS A 157 -9.29 -39.86 4.47
CA LYS A 157 -9.69 -38.81 5.42
C LYS A 157 -10.41 -37.67 4.72
N THR A 158 -11.56 -37.97 4.15
CA THR A 158 -12.35 -37.04 3.34
C THR A 158 -12.81 -35.80 4.13
N GLU A 159 -13.06 -35.92 5.43
CA GLU A 159 -13.41 -34.79 6.30
C GLU A 159 -12.26 -33.77 6.43
N GLU A 160 -11.02 -34.24 6.65
CA GLU A 160 -9.84 -33.37 6.72
C GLU A 160 -9.59 -32.65 5.38
N LEU A 161 -9.67 -33.39 4.26
CA LEU A 161 -9.52 -32.81 2.92
C LEU A 161 -10.61 -31.76 2.61
N THR A 162 -11.83 -31.98 3.10
CA THR A 162 -12.94 -31.02 2.96
C THR A 162 -12.65 -29.75 3.78
N ALA A 163 -12.13 -29.89 5.00
CA ALA A 163 -11.73 -28.75 5.82
C ALA A 163 -10.58 -27.96 5.17
N PHE A 164 -9.58 -28.64 4.59
CA PHE A 164 -8.48 -27.98 3.87
C PHE A 164 -8.96 -27.21 2.64
N LYS A 165 -9.91 -27.79 1.88
CA LYS A 165 -10.57 -27.10 0.77
C LYS A 165 -11.31 -25.85 1.24
N GLN A 166 -12.09 -25.96 2.31
CA GLN A 166 -12.83 -24.82 2.88
C GLN A 166 -11.89 -23.71 3.33
N LEU A 167 -10.77 -24.04 3.97
CA LEU A 167 -9.75 -23.07 4.36
C LEU A 167 -9.15 -22.36 3.14
N LEU A 168 -8.80 -23.10 2.09
CA LEU A 168 -8.25 -22.52 0.86
C LEU A 168 -9.20 -21.52 0.18
N VAL A 169 -10.50 -21.81 0.17
CA VAL A 169 -11.51 -20.97 -0.50
C VAL A 169 -11.91 -19.77 0.35
N SER A 170 -12.02 -19.93 1.67
CA SER A 170 -12.53 -18.89 2.58
C SER A 170 -11.47 -17.92 3.11
N ALA A 171 -10.19 -18.26 2.98
CA ALA A 171 -9.11 -17.41 3.47
C ALA A 171 -9.08 -16.03 2.80
N SER A 172 -8.67 -15.03 3.57
CA SER A 172 -8.52 -13.65 3.11
C SER A 172 -7.03 -13.28 3.01
N PRO A 173 -6.63 -12.41 2.05
CA PRO A 173 -5.25 -11.98 1.93
C PRO A 173 -4.82 -11.15 3.13
N LEU A 174 -3.57 -11.33 3.58
CA LEU A 174 -2.98 -10.54 4.65
C LEU A 174 -2.71 -9.11 4.14
N LYS A 175 -3.51 -8.15 4.60
CA LYS A 175 -3.33 -6.74 4.23
C LYS A 175 -2.34 -6.09 5.20
N SER A 176 -1.24 -5.56 4.67
CA SER A 176 -0.32 -4.74 5.47
C SER A 176 -0.91 -3.35 5.67
N GLU A 177 -0.80 -2.84 6.89
CA GLU A 177 -1.29 -1.51 7.24
C GLU A 177 -0.22 -0.46 6.90
N LEU A 178 -0.65 0.67 6.35
CA LEU A 178 0.25 1.80 6.11
C LEU A 178 0.74 2.34 7.46
N ASP A 179 2.04 2.42 7.66
CA ASP A 179 2.58 3.16 8.80
C ASP A 179 2.40 4.64 8.51
N ARG A 180 1.65 5.34 9.37
CA ARG A 180 1.40 6.77 9.24
C ARG A 180 2.69 7.60 9.38
N ASN A 181 3.80 6.95 9.78
CA ASN A 181 5.15 7.53 9.89
C ASN A 181 5.11 8.87 10.62
N SER A 182 4.52 8.86 11.82
CA SER A 182 4.38 10.03 12.68
C SER A 182 5.75 10.64 12.95
N GLN A 183 5.98 11.84 12.44
CA GLN A 183 7.21 12.59 12.66
C GLN A 183 6.87 13.95 13.26
N LEU A 184 7.67 14.36 14.24
CA LEU A 184 7.50 15.64 14.90
C LEU A 184 8.59 16.59 14.42
N PHE A 185 8.17 17.77 14.00
CA PHE A 185 9.08 18.82 13.57
C PHE A 185 8.89 20.08 14.41
N ILE A 186 9.99 20.77 14.67
CA ILE A 186 9.98 22.10 15.28
C ILE A 186 10.34 23.11 14.20
N ALA A 187 9.54 24.17 14.08
CA ALA A 187 9.82 25.25 13.15
C ALA A 187 11.00 26.09 13.65
N THR A 188 12.19 25.85 13.10
CA THR A 188 13.38 26.66 13.41
C THR A 188 13.39 27.91 12.53
N SER A 189 13.58 29.10 13.11
CA SER A 189 13.49 30.39 12.41
C SER A 189 14.63 30.69 11.42
N LYS A 190 15.46 29.71 11.06
CA LYS A 190 16.72 29.91 10.31
C LYS A 190 16.55 30.07 8.78
N LEU A 191 15.34 30.02 8.24
CA LEU A 191 15.10 29.98 6.78
C LEU A 191 14.59 31.29 6.15
N ASN A 192 14.63 32.42 6.86
CA ASN A 192 14.10 33.69 6.33
C ASN A 192 15.12 34.57 5.59
N GLN A 193 16.28 34.04 5.21
CA GLN A 193 17.28 34.82 4.47
C GLN A 193 17.72 34.06 3.22
N PHE A 194 17.08 34.38 2.10
CA PHE A 194 17.46 33.94 0.77
C PHE A 194 18.06 35.14 0.04
N ASP A 195 19.37 35.11 -0.18
CA ASP A 195 20.06 36.11 -0.99
C ASP A 195 20.21 35.54 -2.40
N LEU A 196 19.18 35.75 -3.23
CA LEU A 196 19.15 35.27 -4.61
C LEU A 196 19.66 36.37 -5.56
N PRO A 197 20.50 36.05 -6.56
CA PRO A 197 20.97 37.03 -7.54
C PRO A 197 19.84 37.63 -8.36
N ASP A 198 19.95 38.90 -8.75
CA ASP A 198 18.96 39.62 -9.57
C ASP A 198 18.60 38.90 -10.89
N SER A 199 19.54 38.15 -11.47
CA SER A 199 19.30 37.36 -12.68
C SER A 199 18.24 36.27 -12.53
N PHE A 200 17.94 35.82 -11.30
CA PHE A 200 16.84 34.89 -11.02
C PHE A 200 15.46 35.51 -11.28
N TYR A 201 15.33 36.82 -11.08
CA TYR A 201 14.08 37.55 -11.31
C TYR A 201 13.89 37.95 -12.79
N ASN A 202 14.92 37.78 -13.61
CA ASN A 202 14.86 38.06 -15.03
C ASN A 202 14.23 36.88 -15.78
N MET A 203 13.00 37.09 -16.24
CA MET A 203 12.24 36.07 -16.97
C MET A 203 12.89 35.76 -18.32
N SER A 204 13.18 34.48 -18.55
CA SER A 204 13.76 34.04 -19.81
C SER A 204 12.71 33.97 -20.93
N ILE A 205 13.15 34.08 -22.18
CA ILE A 205 12.28 33.98 -23.37
C ILE A 205 11.58 32.60 -23.43
N GLU A 206 12.23 31.56 -22.89
CA GLU A 206 11.67 30.20 -22.83
C GLU A 206 10.54 30.09 -21.80
N GLU A 207 10.68 30.73 -20.64
CA GLU A 207 9.64 30.81 -19.61
C GLU A 207 8.42 31.59 -20.11
N ILE A 208 8.62 32.73 -20.79
CA ILE A 208 7.53 33.51 -21.40
C ILE A 208 6.74 32.66 -22.40
N LYS A 209 7.42 31.90 -23.26
CA LYS A 209 6.77 30.99 -24.22
C LYS A 209 6.01 29.86 -23.53
N LYS A 210 6.58 29.26 -22.48
CA LYS A 210 5.89 28.24 -21.68
C LYS A 210 4.65 28.81 -20.99
N GLU A 211 4.74 30.01 -20.42
CA GLU A 211 3.61 30.68 -19.77
C GLU A 211 2.49 30.99 -20.75
N GLN A 212 2.82 31.49 -21.95
CA GLN A 212 1.84 31.73 -23.01
C GLN A 212 1.10 30.46 -23.42
N LYS A 213 1.84 29.34 -23.56
CA LYS A 213 1.26 28.03 -23.89
C LYS A 213 0.38 27.48 -22.76
N LEU A 214 0.76 27.69 -21.50
CA LEU A 214 -0.04 27.30 -20.34
C LEU A 214 -1.33 28.12 -20.26
N LYS A 215 -1.25 29.44 -20.49
CA LYS A 215 -2.42 30.33 -20.53
C LYS A 215 -3.37 29.96 -21.67
N SER A 216 -2.86 29.69 -22.87
CA SER A 216 -3.71 29.27 -23.99
C SER A 216 -4.41 27.95 -23.72
N ALA A 217 -3.71 26.96 -23.17
CA ALA A 217 -4.30 25.68 -22.80
C ALA A 217 -5.34 25.80 -21.66
N ALA A 218 -5.11 26.69 -20.70
CA ALA A 218 -6.07 26.98 -19.63
C ALA A 218 -7.35 27.62 -20.19
N LEU A 219 -7.21 28.61 -21.08
CA LEU A 219 -8.33 29.26 -21.76
C LEU A 219 -9.12 28.29 -22.64
N GLU A 220 -8.46 27.40 -23.37
CA GLU A 220 -9.12 26.34 -24.14
C GLU A 220 -9.90 25.36 -23.25
N LYS A 221 -9.35 25.04 -22.08
CA LYS A 221 -10.00 24.15 -21.11
C LYS A 221 -11.20 24.83 -20.43
N GLU A 222 -11.12 26.15 -20.23
CA GLU A 222 -12.21 26.97 -19.68
C GLU A 222 -13.30 27.29 -20.70
N SER A 223 -12.95 27.42 -21.99
CA SER A 223 -13.88 27.70 -23.09
C SER A 223 -14.73 26.48 -23.48
N MET A 224 -14.28 25.27 -23.15
CA MET A 224 -15.15 24.09 -23.17
C MET A 224 -16.19 24.18 -22.04
N LEU A 225 -17.48 24.18 -22.40
CA LEU A 225 -18.61 24.15 -21.48
C LEU A 225 -18.62 22.86 -20.65
N ARG A 226 -17.83 22.85 -19.57
CA ARG A 226 -17.88 21.81 -18.53
C ARG A 226 -18.68 22.35 -17.36
N THR A 227 -19.65 21.57 -16.89
CA THR A 227 -20.36 21.91 -15.66
C THR A 227 -19.39 21.86 -14.47
N LYS A 228 -19.63 22.69 -13.45
CA LYS A 228 -18.83 22.70 -12.21
C LYS A 228 -18.66 21.29 -11.62
N ALA A 229 -19.73 20.49 -11.65
CA ALA A 229 -19.73 19.11 -11.20
C ALA A 229 -18.83 18.16 -12.02
N MET A 230 -18.63 18.42 -13.32
CA MET A 230 -17.68 17.64 -14.14
C MET A 230 -16.23 17.97 -13.77
N ARG A 231 -15.92 19.25 -13.50
CA ARG A 231 -14.55 19.68 -13.12
C ARG A 231 -14.12 19.10 -11.77
N GLU A 232 -14.96 19.24 -10.75
CA GLU A 232 -14.70 18.71 -9.41
C GLU A 232 -14.56 17.18 -9.42
N ARG A 233 -15.43 16.47 -10.16
CA ARG A 233 -15.34 15.02 -10.30
C ARG A 233 -14.04 14.59 -10.99
N ASP A 234 -13.62 15.31 -12.03
CA ASP A 234 -12.37 15.01 -12.73
C ASP A 234 -11.15 15.28 -11.85
N GLU A 235 -11.16 16.34 -11.05
CA GLU A 235 -10.08 16.69 -10.12
C GLU A 235 -9.95 15.65 -9.01
N ILE A 236 -11.06 15.24 -8.39
CA ILE A 236 -11.07 14.20 -7.36
C ILE A 236 -10.55 12.88 -7.95
N LYS A 237 -11.05 12.47 -9.13
CA LYS A 237 -10.59 11.26 -9.82
C LYS A 237 -9.13 11.35 -10.28
N SER A 238 -8.66 12.55 -10.57
CA SER A 238 -7.27 12.80 -10.96
C SER A 238 -6.38 12.70 -9.73
N ALA A 239 -6.72 13.36 -8.63
CA ALA A 239 -5.99 13.27 -7.37
C ALA A 239 -5.89 11.81 -6.87
N MET A 240 -6.98 11.06 -6.94
CA MET A 240 -7.01 9.63 -6.57
C MET A 240 -6.19 8.72 -7.50
N ARG A 241 -5.97 9.13 -8.76
CA ARG A 241 -5.21 8.32 -9.74
C ARG A 241 -3.74 8.71 -9.82
N TYR A 242 -3.43 10.00 -9.69
CA TYR A 242 -2.07 10.51 -9.83
C TYR A 242 -1.26 10.40 -8.54
N TYR A 243 -1.90 10.53 -7.38
CA TYR A 243 -1.21 10.49 -6.10
C TYR A 243 -1.49 9.17 -5.39
N LYS A 244 -0.42 8.46 -5.04
CA LYS A 244 -0.52 7.21 -4.28
C LYS A 244 -0.74 7.46 -2.79
N PHE A 245 -0.17 8.56 -2.28
CA PHE A 245 -0.20 8.94 -0.87
C PHE A 245 -0.43 10.44 -0.71
N VAL A 246 -0.89 10.83 0.48
CA VAL A 246 -1.12 12.21 0.90
C VAL A 246 -0.35 12.47 2.19
N VAL A 247 0.38 13.58 2.24
CA VAL A 247 1.14 14.00 3.42
C VAL A 247 0.37 15.09 4.15
N ILE A 248 -0.05 14.82 5.38
CA ILE A 248 -0.77 15.78 6.22
C ILE A 248 0.18 16.29 7.30
N ARG A 249 0.31 17.62 7.41
CA ARG A 249 1.09 18.29 8.46
C ARG A 249 0.14 19.08 9.34
N ILE A 250 0.10 18.77 10.63
CA ILE A 250 -0.75 19.42 11.63
C ILE A 250 0.13 20.35 12.46
N ARG A 251 -0.09 21.65 12.33
CA ARG A 251 0.58 22.68 13.13
C ARG A 251 -0.18 22.87 14.44
N PHE A 252 0.52 22.69 15.53
CA PHE A 252 0.05 23.00 16.88
C PHE A 252 0.32 24.47 17.22
N PRO A 253 -0.48 25.08 18.12
CA PRO A 253 -0.26 26.44 18.60
C PRO A 253 1.13 26.65 19.22
N GLU A 254 1.71 25.59 19.80
CA GLU A 254 3.03 25.59 20.45
C GLU A 254 4.22 25.66 19.47
N GLY A 255 3.98 25.78 18.16
CA GLY A 255 5.03 25.84 17.12
C GLY A 255 5.54 24.47 16.67
N VAL A 256 4.91 23.39 17.13
CA VAL A 256 5.22 22.01 16.77
C VAL A 256 4.40 21.57 15.56
N ILE A 257 4.99 20.80 14.64
CA ILE A 257 4.33 20.26 13.45
C ILE A 257 4.37 18.74 13.49
N LEU A 258 3.19 18.11 13.56
CA LEU A 258 3.04 16.65 13.44
C LEU A 258 2.77 16.28 11.98
N GLN A 259 3.63 15.46 11.39
CA GLN A 259 3.45 14.94 10.04
C GLN A 259 2.92 13.51 10.08
N GLY A 260 1.98 13.20 9.19
CA GLY A 260 1.49 11.84 8.93
C GLY A 260 1.24 11.58 7.45
N ILE A 261 1.37 10.32 7.04
CA ILE A 261 1.12 9.83 5.68
C ILE A 261 -0.22 9.08 5.65
N PHE A 262 -1.05 9.38 4.66
CA PHE A 262 -2.40 8.85 4.48
C PHE A 262 -2.66 8.45 3.03
N TRP A 263 -3.72 7.71 2.78
CA TRP A 263 -4.22 7.46 1.44
C TRP A 263 -5.12 8.59 0.95
N PRO A 264 -5.18 8.89 -0.36
CA PRO A 264 -6.10 9.89 -0.89
C PRO A 264 -7.58 9.60 -0.62
N PHE A 265 -7.93 8.32 -0.46
CA PHE A 265 -9.28 7.84 -0.17
C PHE A 265 -9.59 7.72 1.33
N ASP A 266 -8.61 7.95 2.21
CA ASP A 266 -8.85 7.96 3.64
C ASP A 266 -9.84 9.08 4.00
N LYS A 267 -10.68 8.81 4.99
CA LYS A 267 -11.65 9.77 5.50
C LYS A 267 -10.97 10.78 6.41
N PHE A 268 -11.51 11.99 6.49
CA PHE A 268 -11.00 12.99 7.43
C PHE A 268 -11.12 12.55 8.90
N SER A 269 -12.06 11.66 9.24
CA SER A 269 -12.13 11.00 10.55
C SER A 269 -10.84 10.31 10.97
N GLU A 270 -10.12 9.69 10.03
CA GLU A 270 -8.84 9.01 10.29
C GLU A 270 -7.75 10.00 10.70
N VAL A 271 -7.77 11.21 10.14
CA VAL A 271 -6.83 12.29 10.51
C VAL A 271 -7.12 12.80 11.92
N ARG A 272 -8.39 12.94 12.30
CA ARG A 272 -8.72 13.29 13.70
C ARG A 272 -8.35 12.18 14.69
N GLN A 273 -8.62 10.92 14.34
CA GLN A 273 -8.21 9.79 15.17
C GLN A 273 -6.68 9.71 15.28
N PHE A 274 -5.97 10.04 14.20
CA PHE A 274 -4.52 10.18 14.22
C PHE A 274 -4.08 11.23 15.24
N VAL A 275 -4.66 12.44 15.22
CA VAL A 275 -4.32 13.48 16.20
C VAL A 275 -4.60 12.99 17.61
N LEU A 276 -5.81 12.48 17.87
CA LEU A 276 -6.24 11.96 19.17
C LEU A 276 -5.29 10.88 19.73
N HIS A 277 -4.79 9.99 18.87
CA HIS A 277 -3.88 8.93 19.30
C HIS A 277 -2.53 9.46 19.81
N HIS A 278 -2.08 10.62 19.32
CA HIS A 278 -0.80 11.23 19.68
C HIS A 278 -0.93 12.26 20.83
N LEU A 279 -2.16 12.67 21.21
CA LEU A 279 -2.41 13.54 22.36
C LEU A 279 -2.27 12.76 23.68
N ILE A 280 -1.80 13.43 24.74
CA ILE A 280 -1.82 12.89 26.11
C ILE A 280 -3.26 12.79 26.61
N ASP A 281 -4.05 13.85 26.41
CA ASP A 281 -5.46 13.87 26.77
C ASP A 281 -6.36 13.79 25.52
N PRO A 282 -6.99 12.63 25.25
CA PRO A 282 -7.89 12.45 24.12
C PRO A 282 -9.26 13.10 24.31
N THR A 283 -9.58 13.62 25.50
CA THR A 283 -10.88 14.27 25.78
C THR A 283 -10.91 15.75 25.42
N ARG A 284 -9.73 16.34 25.20
CA ARG A 284 -9.59 17.77 24.90
C ARG A 284 -10.18 18.12 23.54
N LEU A 285 -11.06 19.13 23.51
CA LEU A 285 -11.71 19.58 22.28
C LEU A 285 -10.76 20.46 21.46
N TYR A 286 -10.59 20.09 20.19
CA TYR A 286 -9.81 20.83 19.22
C TYR A 286 -10.56 20.99 17.90
N SER A 287 -10.21 22.02 17.14
CA SER A 287 -10.69 22.22 15.78
C SER A 287 -9.53 22.24 14.79
N LEU A 288 -9.73 21.62 13.62
CA LEU A 288 -8.75 21.59 12.54
C LEU A 288 -9.19 22.54 11.43
N THR A 289 -8.32 23.49 11.10
CA THR A 289 -8.55 24.50 10.07
C THR A 289 -7.68 24.22 8.85
N PHE A 290 -8.31 24.11 7.68
CA PHE A 290 -7.66 24.00 6.37
C PHE A 290 -8.06 25.20 5.51
N LEU A 291 -7.10 25.89 4.89
CA LEU A 291 -7.36 27.08 4.06
C LEU A 291 -8.28 28.12 4.76
N GLN A 292 -8.05 28.35 6.06
CA GLN A 292 -8.85 29.27 6.90
C GLN A 292 -10.31 28.84 7.14
N LYS A 293 -10.69 27.62 6.77
CA LYS A 293 -12.01 27.04 7.04
C LYS A 293 -11.89 25.87 8.01
N ILE A 294 -12.79 25.82 8.98
CA ILE A 294 -12.90 24.67 9.89
C ILE A 294 -13.44 23.49 9.08
N VAL A 295 -12.76 22.35 9.16
CA VAL A 295 -13.17 21.13 8.46
C VAL A 295 -14.12 20.36 9.38
N SER A 296 -15.41 20.36 9.04
CA SER A 296 -16.47 19.69 9.79
C SER A 296 -16.97 18.40 9.13
N ASP A 297 -16.62 18.16 7.86
CA ASP A 297 -17.03 16.94 7.16
C ASP A 297 -16.06 15.79 7.45
N ASP A 298 -16.53 14.85 8.24
CA ASP A 298 -15.79 13.71 8.75
C ASP A 298 -15.78 12.53 7.77
N ALA A 299 -16.80 12.48 6.91
CA ALA A 299 -17.03 11.38 5.98
C ALA A 299 -16.35 11.62 4.63
N ALA A 300 -16.06 12.87 4.29
CA ALA A 300 -15.31 13.22 3.09
C ALA A 300 -13.89 12.64 3.08
N SER A 301 -13.47 12.20 1.90
CA SER A 301 -12.09 11.74 1.66
C SER A 301 -11.12 12.91 1.54
N LEU A 302 -9.84 12.68 1.84
CA LEU A 302 -8.80 13.70 1.72
C LEU A 302 -8.68 14.28 0.30
N ALA A 303 -8.89 13.45 -0.74
CA ALA A 303 -8.93 13.90 -2.12
C ALA A 303 -10.14 14.81 -2.41
N GLN A 304 -11.32 14.53 -1.84
CA GLN A 304 -12.51 15.39 -1.97
C GLN A 304 -12.34 16.75 -1.30
N LEU A 305 -11.60 16.78 -0.18
CA LEU A 305 -11.28 18.01 0.53
C LEU A 305 -10.13 18.80 -0.10
N GLY A 306 -9.56 18.33 -1.21
CA GLY A 306 -8.44 18.99 -1.89
C GLY A 306 -7.13 18.95 -1.10
N MET A 307 -6.97 17.97 -0.21
CA MET A 307 -5.78 17.83 0.65
C MET A 307 -4.64 17.03 0.00
N ALA A 308 -4.87 16.41 -1.16
CA ALA A 308 -3.86 15.69 -1.93
C ALA A 308 -3.07 16.65 -2.85
N PRO A 309 -1.73 16.51 -3.00
CA PRO A 309 -0.86 15.48 -2.43
C PRO A 309 -0.30 15.82 -1.04
N ALA A 310 -0.36 17.07 -0.62
CA ALA A 310 0.08 17.50 0.69
C ALA A 310 -0.78 18.64 1.22
N ALA A 311 -1.11 18.60 2.51
CA ALA A 311 -1.89 19.64 3.16
C ALA A 311 -1.34 20.01 4.53
N VAL A 312 -1.46 21.29 4.87
CA VAL A 312 -1.13 21.82 6.20
C VAL A 312 -2.43 22.20 6.91
N LEU A 313 -2.67 21.58 8.06
CA LEU A 313 -3.80 21.83 8.94
C LEU A 313 -3.30 22.62 10.15
N ASN A 314 -4.05 23.62 10.59
CA ASN A 314 -3.77 24.31 11.85
C ASN A 314 -4.74 23.80 12.90
N LEU A 315 -4.20 23.34 14.03
CA LEU A 315 -4.98 22.93 15.20
C LEU A 315 -5.16 24.12 16.13
N SER A 316 -6.40 24.35 16.56
CA SER A 316 -6.71 25.30 17.63
C SER A 316 -7.51 24.61 18.74
N TRP A 317 -7.24 24.99 19.98
CA TRP A 317 -7.97 24.50 21.14
C TRP A 317 -9.28 25.26 21.31
N THR A 318 -10.38 24.53 21.52
CA THR A 318 -11.70 25.14 21.75
C THR A 318 -11.82 25.62 23.20
N ASP A 319 -11.08 24.99 24.12
CA ASP A 319 -11.08 25.34 25.53
C ASP A 319 -10.17 26.54 25.79
N LYS A 320 -10.72 27.58 26.43
CA LYS A 320 -9.96 28.70 27.01
C LYS A 320 -9.32 28.27 28.32
N ILE A 321 -8.42 27.29 28.29
CA ILE A 321 -7.57 27.02 29.45
C ILE A 321 -6.40 27.99 29.36
N SER A 322 -6.32 28.91 30.33
CA SER A 322 -5.11 29.69 30.58
C SER A 322 -4.01 28.73 31.03
N CYS A 323 -3.27 28.16 30.08
CA CYS A 323 -2.05 27.46 30.41
C CYS A 323 -1.02 28.53 30.77
N GLY A 324 -0.99 28.89 32.04
CA GLY A 324 0.27 29.27 32.67
C GLY A 324 1.22 28.08 32.54
N ASP A 325 2.48 28.41 32.29
CA ASP A 325 3.62 27.51 32.26
C ASP A 325 3.86 26.69 30.98
N LYS A 326 4.88 27.17 30.28
CA LYS A 326 5.70 26.59 29.23
C LYS A 326 5.77 25.04 29.25
N TYR A 327 5.34 24.44 28.14
CA TYR A 327 5.63 23.06 27.71
C TYR A 327 5.08 21.91 28.56
N ASP A 328 3.84 21.99 29.05
CA ASP A 328 3.14 20.74 29.39
C ASP A 328 2.97 19.92 28.10
N LEU A 329 3.59 18.74 28.07
CA LEU A 329 3.66 17.87 26.90
C LEU A 329 2.24 17.53 26.42
N ILE A 330 1.76 18.24 25.40
CA ILE A 330 0.44 17.95 24.83
C ILE A 330 0.46 16.61 24.07
N LEU A 331 1.64 16.23 23.58
CA LEU A 331 1.88 15.01 22.83
C LEU A 331 2.53 13.95 23.71
N LYS A 332 2.19 12.69 23.46
CA LYS A 332 2.78 11.55 24.19
C LYS A 332 4.32 11.57 24.08
N PRO A 333 5.03 11.24 25.18
CA PRO A 333 6.49 11.32 25.24
C PRO A 333 7.19 10.45 24.19
N ASP A 334 6.56 9.35 23.76
CA ASP A 334 7.09 8.42 22.75
C ASP A 334 7.38 9.10 21.40
N ILE A 335 6.61 10.12 21.03
CA ILE A 335 6.77 10.84 19.74
C ILE A 335 7.76 11.99 19.88
N VAL A 336 7.86 12.58 21.06
CA VAL A 336 8.79 13.67 21.37
C VAL A 336 10.24 13.22 21.21
N GLN A 337 10.53 11.92 21.40
CA GLN A 337 11.86 11.36 21.12
C GLN A 337 12.22 11.31 19.62
N THR A 338 11.24 11.47 18.72
CA THR A 338 11.42 11.44 17.26
C THR A 338 11.46 12.86 16.65
N ILE A 339 11.72 13.88 17.47
CA ILE A 339 11.82 15.27 16.99
C ILE A 339 12.94 15.40 15.98
N LYS A 340 12.61 15.95 14.82
CA LYS A 340 13.55 16.41 13.80
C LYS A 340 13.45 17.93 13.68
N GLU A 341 14.58 18.59 13.51
CA GLU A 341 14.59 20.01 13.16
C GLU A 341 14.23 20.16 11.67
N LEU A 342 13.32 21.11 11.38
CA LEU A 342 13.00 21.55 10.01
C LEU A 342 13.94 22.67 9.56
#